data_AF-A0A0F8D8F2-F1
#
_entry.id   AF-A0A0F8D8F2-F1
#
_cell.length_a   1.000
_cell.length_b   1.000
_cell.length_c   1.000
_cell.angle_alpha   90.00
_cell.angle_beta   90.00
_cell.angle_gamma   90.00
#
_symmetry.space_group_name_H-M   'P 1'
#
loop_
_entity.id
_entity.type
_entity.pdbx_description
1 polymer ?
#
loop_
_entity_poly.entity_id
_entity_poly.type
_entity_poly.pdbx_seq_one_letter_code
_entity_poly.pdbx_strand_id
1 'polypeptide(L)'
;MIRRGSCGESFAQNDPSKNSLAYDFQEPFRFLVDLAVISLVESGAMESKDLIRTENYNLRLKPTGARKIVNEFSNMLNKKVSYQGKESTWSYVIFLKVRELAHYLTSKKDKLVFVKPEYEIERIDSYDIRQKILNISYVDWKKLGFLKVLCII
;
A
#
# COMPACT_ATOMS: atom_id res chain seq x y z
N MET A 1 -6.55 -17.22 -30.91
CA MET A 1 -7.50 -16.24 -31.48
C MET A 1 -7.84 -15.23 -30.38
N ILE A 2 -7.12 -14.11 -30.33
CA ILE A 2 -7.32 -13.07 -29.30
C ILE A 2 -8.52 -12.24 -29.75
N ARG A 3 -9.65 -12.36 -29.04
CA ARG A 3 -10.81 -11.50 -29.27
C ARG A 3 -10.41 -10.06 -28.92
N ARG A 4 -10.75 -9.11 -29.80
CA ARG A 4 -10.66 -7.68 -29.50
C ARG A 4 -11.66 -7.39 -28.36
N GLY A 5 -11.19 -7.40 -27.13
CA GLY A 5 -11.96 -7.10 -25.92
C GLY A 5 -12.00 -5.59 -25.66
N SER A 6 -13.18 -5.10 -25.28
CA SER A 6 -13.42 -3.73 -24.80
C SER A 6 -12.46 -3.36 -23.66
N CYS A 7 -12.25 -2.05 -23.48
CA CYS A 7 -11.31 -1.40 -22.54
C CYS A 7 -11.56 -1.64 -21.03
N GLY A 8 -12.03 -2.84 -20.62
CA GLY A 8 -12.44 -3.15 -19.24
C GLY A 8 -12.22 -4.60 -18.80
N GLU A 9 -11.49 -5.43 -19.56
CA GLU A 9 -11.24 -6.83 -19.19
C GLU A 9 -10.07 -6.96 -18.19
N SER A 10 -10.32 -7.70 -17.11
CA SER A 10 -9.39 -8.15 -16.06
C SER A 10 -8.89 -9.57 -16.34
N PHE A 11 -7.79 -9.94 -15.68
CA PHE A 11 -7.26 -11.30 -15.68
C PHE A 11 -7.71 -12.13 -14.47
N ALA A 12 -8.04 -11.51 -13.32
CA ALA A 12 -8.36 -12.24 -12.08
C ALA A 12 -9.81 -12.04 -11.60
N GLN A 13 -10.39 -10.85 -11.67
CA GLN A 13 -11.74 -10.60 -11.15
C GLN A 13 -12.80 -10.46 -12.25
N ASN A 14 -13.79 -11.34 -12.33
CA ASN A 14 -14.84 -11.28 -13.36
C ASN A 14 -16.06 -10.48 -12.87
N ASP A 15 -15.99 -9.16 -12.95
CA ASP A 15 -17.15 -8.27 -12.74
C ASP A 15 -17.41 -7.43 -14.01
N PRO A 16 -18.53 -7.65 -14.73
CA PRO A 16 -18.74 -7.12 -16.08
C PRO A 16 -18.99 -5.60 -16.19
N SER A 17 -19.00 -4.85 -15.08
CA SER A 17 -19.45 -3.44 -15.06
C SER A 17 -18.50 -2.44 -14.41
N LYS A 18 -17.33 -2.86 -13.92
CA LYS A 18 -16.41 -1.99 -13.18
C LYS A 18 -15.00 -2.17 -13.69
N ASN A 19 -14.14 -1.16 -13.46
CA ASN A 19 -12.75 -1.05 -13.90
C ASN A 19 -11.90 -2.25 -13.45
N SER A 20 -12.09 -3.40 -14.09
CA SER A 20 -11.68 -4.67 -13.55
C SER A 20 -10.16 -4.84 -13.58
N LEU A 21 -9.55 -4.35 -14.66
CA LEU A 21 -8.11 -4.21 -14.77
C LEU A 21 -7.49 -3.30 -13.69
N ALA A 22 -8.23 -2.29 -13.21
CA ALA A 22 -7.73 -1.40 -12.17
C ALA A 22 -7.63 -2.12 -10.82
N TYR A 23 -8.56 -3.02 -10.50
CA TYR A 23 -8.49 -3.83 -9.27
C TYR A 23 -7.34 -4.83 -9.33
N ASP A 24 -7.18 -5.54 -10.45
CA ASP A 24 -6.05 -6.47 -10.63
C ASP A 24 -4.69 -5.76 -10.53
N PHE A 25 -4.60 -4.54 -11.07
CA PHE A 25 -3.38 -3.74 -11.02
C PHE A 25 -3.19 -3.01 -9.69
N GLN A 26 -4.24 -2.86 -8.88
CA GLN A 26 -4.15 -2.26 -7.55
C GLN A 26 -3.43 -3.18 -6.56
N GLU A 27 -3.62 -4.50 -6.66
CA GLU A 27 -3.10 -5.46 -5.69
C GLU A 27 -1.58 -5.32 -5.42
N PRO A 28 -0.70 -5.22 -6.43
CA PRO A 28 0.74 -5.03 -6.21
C PRO A 28 1.11 -3.72 -5.50
N PHE A 29 0.25 -2.70 -5.52
CA PHE A 29 0.53 -1.37 -4.96
C PHE A 29 -0.31 -1.03 -3.73
N ARG A 30 -1.16 -1.96 -3.28
CA ARG A 30 -2.03 -1.79 -2.11
C ARG A 30 -1.26 -1.39 -0.86
N PHE A 31 -0.04 -1.92 -0.71
CA PHE A 31 0.83 -1.64 0.41
C PHE A 31 1.15 -0.13 0.57
N LEU A 32 1.14 0.67 -0.51
CA LEU A 32 1.36 2.12 -0.44
C LEU A 32 0.26 2.83 0.36
N VAL A 33 -0.98 2.35 0.24
CA VAL A 33 -2.11 2.86 1.00
C VAL A 33 -2.00 2.42 2.46
N ASP A 34 -1.67 1.15 2.69
CA ASP A 34 -1.52 0.61 4.05
C ASP A 34 -0.44 1.36 4.84
N LEU A 35 0.70 1.65 4.21
CA LEU A 35 1.78 2.45 4.80
C LEU A 35 1.36 3.89 5.09
N ALA A 36 0.59 4.53 4.20
CA ALA A 36 0.07 5.87 4.44
C ALA A 36 -0.88 5.90 5.65
N VAL A 37 -1.72 4.87 5.80
CA VAL A 37 -2.63 4.73 6.95
C VAL A 37 -1.85 4.48 8.24
N ILE A 38 -0.86 3.58 8.21
CA ILE A 38 0.00 3.31 9.38
C ILE A 38 0.73 4.59 9.82
N SER A 39 1.32 5.34 8.88
CA SER A 39 1.99 6.62 9.15
C SER A 39 1.06 7.63 9.85
N LEU A 40 -0.20 7.75 9.41
CA LEU A 40 -1.18 8.62 10.05
C LEU A 40 -1.61 8.17 11.45
N VAL A 41 -1.64 6.86 11.69
CA VAL A 41 -1.95 6.29 13.01
C VAL A 41 -0.78 6.47 13.97
N GLU A 42 0.44 6.17 13.52
CA GLU A 42 1.66 6.30 14.34
C GLU A 42 1.96 7.75 14.72
N SER A 43 1.75 8.69 13.80
CA SER A 43 1.92 10.13 14.07
C SER A 43 0.81 10.73 14.94
N GLY A 44 -0.27 9.98 15.21
CA GLY A 44 -1.45 10.50 15.92
C GLY A 44 -2.16 11.63 15.17
N ALA A 45 -1.91 11.77 13.86
CA ALA A 45 -2.45 12.87 13.06
C ALA A 45 -3.96 12.76 12.83
N MET A 46 -4.54 11.57 12.93
CA MET A 46 -5.99 11.33 12.79
C MET A 46 -6.71 11.47 14.12
N GLU A 47 -7.74 12.32 14.15
CA GLU A 47 -8.52 12.60 15.36
C GLU A 47 -9.97 12.10 15.21
N SER A 48 -10.65 11.80 16.32
CA SER A 48 -12.06 11.37 16.27
C SER A 48 -12.98 12.41 15.63
N LYS A 49 -12.61 13.70 15.67
CA LYS A 49 -13.35 14.78 15.01
C LYS A 49 -13.36 14.66 13.49
N ASP A 50 -12.40 13.92 12.90
CA ASP A 50 -12.27 13.71 11.46
C ASP A 50 -13.17 12.58 10.95
N LEU A 51 -13.92 11.92 11.83
CA LEU A 51 -14.84 10.84 11.50
C LEU A 51 -16.29 11.24 11.81
N ILE A 52 -17.21 10.73 10.99
CA ILE A 52 -18.66 10.80 11.20
C ILE A 52 -19.15 9.39 11.46
N ARG A 53 -19.86 9.21 12.57
CA ARG A 53 -20.63 8.00 12.82
C ARG A 53 -22.01 8.18 12.21
N THR A 54 -22.36 7.35 11.24
CA THR A 54 -23.73 7.32 10.69
C THR A 54 -24.66 6.57 11.63
N GLU A 55 -25.97 6.76 11.46
CA GLU A 55 -27.02 6.08 12.23
C GLU A 55 -26.90 4.54 12.18
N ASN A 56 -26.45 4.00 11.05
CA ASN A 56 -26.17 2.56 10.88
C ASN A 56 -24.85 2.10 11.53
N TYR A 57 -24.30 2.87 12.46
CA TYR A 57 -23.03 2.61 13.14
C TYR A 57 -21.77 2.53 12.25
N ASN A 58 -21.90 2.80 10.94
CA ASN A 58 -20.74 2.91 10.05
C ASN A 58 -19.94 4.20 10.32
N LEU A 59 -18.64 4.14 10.08
CA LEU A 59 -17.74 5.29 10.13
C LEU A 59 -17.51 5.82 8.71
N ARG A 60 -17.55 7.15 8.56
CA ARG A 60 -17.23 7.86 7.32
C ARG A 60 -16.22 8.96 7.60
N LEU A 61 -15.35 9.24 6.63
CA LEU A 61 -14.39 10.33 6.73
C LEU A 61 -15.06 11.68 6.52
N LYS A 62 -14.73 12.67 7.37
CA LYS A 62 -14.98 14.08 7.09
C LYS A 62 -14.02 14.61 6.03
N PRO A 63 -14.33 15.76 5.41
CA PRO A 63 -13.40 16.43 4.51
C PRO A 63 -12.01 16.68 5.12
N THR A 64 -11.94 16.94 6.43
CA THR A 64 -10.67 17.13 7.16
C THR A 64 -9.82 15.85 7.19
N GLY A 65 -10.42 14.71 7.56
CA GLY A 65 -9.75 13.40 7.54
C GLY A 65 -9.38 12.96 6.13
N ALA A 66 -10.28 13.14 5.17
CA ALA A 66 -10.00 12.84 3.77
C ALA A 66 -8.79 13.64 3.25
N ARG A 67 -8.68 14.93 3.60
CA ARG A 67 -7.53 15.77 3.22
C ARG A 67 -6.22 15.27 3.83
N LYS A 68 -6.22 14.86 5.10
CA LYS A 68 -5.03 14.28 5.76
C LYS A 68 -4.56 13.02 5.03
N ILE A 69 -5.49 12.12 4.70
CA ILE A 69 -5.20 10.88 3.97
C ILE A 69 -4.66 11.17 2.57
N VAL A 70 -5.28 12.09 1.81
CA VAL A 70 -4.82 12.45 0.47
C VAL A 70 -3.41 13.04 0.51
N ASN A 71 -3.11 13.89 1.49
CA ASN A 71 -1.78 14.46 1.65
C ASN A 71 -0.74 13.38 1.95
N GLU A 72 -1.02 12.48 2.90
CA GLU A 72 -0.06 11.43 3.25
C GLU A 72 0.13 10.42 2.13
N PHE A 73 -0.95 10.05 1.43
CA PHE A 73 -0.85 9.19 0.26
C PHE A 73 -0.04 9.86 -0.86
N SER A 74 -0.21 11.16 -1.07
CA SER A 74 0.62 11.93 -2.00
C SER A 74 2.11 11.91 -1.60
N ASN A 75 2.41 12.06 -0.31
CA ASN A 75 3.77 11.93 0.21
C ASN A 75 4.36 10.54 -0.10
N MET A 76 3.59 9.48 0.13
CA MET A 76 3.98 8.11 -0.18
C MET A 76 4.24 7.88 -1.68
N LEU A 77 3.39 8.42 -2.56
CA LEU A 77 3.59 8.33 -4.01
C LEU A 77 4.83 9.08 -4.50
N ASN A 78 5.22 10.14 -3.80
CA ASN A 78 6.40 10.95 -4.10
C ASN A 78 7.69 10.39 -3.49
N LYS A 79 7.61 9.37 -2.61
CA LYS A 79 8.80 8.66 -2.13
C LYS A 79 9.52 8.03 -3.32
N LYS A 80 10.85 8.11 -3.27
CA LYS A 80 11.74 7.61 -4.30
C LYS A 80 12.11 6.16 -4.02
N VAL A 81 12.26 5.40 -5.10
CA VAL A 81 12.71 4.01 -5.08
C VAL A 81 13.64 3.77 -6.27
N SER A 82 14.67 2.96 -6.07
CA SER A 82 15.56 2.56 -7.16
C SER A 82 14.89 1.50 -8.02
N TYR A 83 14.63 1.82 -9.29
CA TYR A 83 14.07 0.89 -10.25
C TYR A 83 14.86 0.96 -11.57
N GLN A 84 15.34 -0.20 -12.05
CA GLN A 84 16.14 -0.31 -13.29
C GLN A 84 17.39 0.59 -13.30
N GLY A 85 18.04 0.75 -12.14
CA GLY A 85 19.25 1.58 -11.99
C GLY A 85 18.99 3.09 -11.99
N LYS A 86 17.73 3.52 -11.94
CA LYS A 86 17.34 4.93 -11.80
C LYS A 86 16.53 5.12 -10.54
N GLU A 87 16.76 6.23 -9.87
CA GLU A 87 15.92 6.68 -8.77
C GLU A 87 14.64 7.29 -9.35
N SER A 88 13.47 6.78 -8.95
CA SER A 88 12.17 7.19 -9.49
C SER A 88 11.11 7.21 -8.40
N THR A 89 10.08 8.05 -8.54
CA THR A 89 8.97 8.09 -7.57
C THR A 89 8.05 6.88 -7.74
N TRP A 90 7.35 6.47 -6.67
CA TRP A 90 6.34 5.41 -6.75
C TRP A 90 5.27 5.69 -7.79
N SER A 91 4.82 6.95 -7.92
CA SER A 91 3.90 7.35 -8.98
C SER A 91 4.43 7.02 -10.38
N TYR A 92 5.74 7.20 -10.62
CA TYR A 92 6.34 6.88 -11.91
C TYR A 92 6.54 5.38 -12.10
N VAL A 93 6.87 4.64 -11.03
CA VAL A 93 6.99 3.17 -11.07
C VAL A 93 5.65 2.51 -11.44
N ILE A 94 4.54 2.97 -10.87
CA ILE A 94 3.19 2.51 -11.22
C ILE A 94 2.97 2.68 -12.73
N PHE A 95 3.27 3.86 -13.28
CA PHE A 95 3.16 4.13 -14.71
C PHE A 95 4.05 3.20 -15.56
N LEU A 96 5.30 2.98 -15.15
CA LEU A 96 6.21 2.07 -15.84
C LEU A 96 5.68 0.63 -15.84
N LYS A 97 5.05 0.18 -14.76
CA LYS A 97 4.47 -1.17 -14.64
C LYS A 97 3.23 -1.36 -15.51
N VAL A 98 2.36 -0.35 -15.61
CA VAL A 98 1.26 -0.36 -16.59
C VAL A 98 1.81 -0.46 -18.01
N ARG A 99 2.88 0.29 -18.32
CA ARG A 99 3.54 0.25 -19.63
C ARG A 99 4.18 -1.11 -19.93
N GLU A 100 4.80 -1.74 -18.93
CA GLU A 100 5.34 -3.09 -19.05
C GLU A 100 4.25 -4.13 -19.31
N LEU A 101 3.10 -4.00 -18.64
CA LEU A 101 1.93 -4.84 -18.92
C LEU A 101 1.43 -4.64 -20.36
N ALA A 102 1.31 -3.41 -20.84
CA ALA A 102 0.90 -3.14 -22.22
C ALA A 102 1.89 -3.73 -23.26
N HIS A 103 3.19 -3.67 -22.98
CA HIS A 103 4.22 -4.30 -23.83
C HIS A 103 4.17 -5.82 -23.79
N TYR A 104 3.85 -6.41 -22.63
CA TYR A 104 3.63 -7.84 -22.48
C TYR A 104 2.43 -8.32 -23.31
N LEU A 105 1.32 -7.59 -23.25
CA LEU A 105 0.11 -7.90 -24.04
C LEU A 105 0.31 -7.76 -25.55
N THR A 106 1.21 -6.87 -25.98
CA THR A 106 1.56 -6.68 -27.40
C THR A 106 2.73 -7.55 -27.86
N SER A 107 3.16 -8.52 -27.05
CA SER A 107 4.30 -9.43 -27.31
C SER A 107 5.61 -8.71 -27.60
N LYS A 108 5.76 -7.46 -27.14
CA LYS A 108 7.02 -6.69 -27.20
C LYS A 108 7.97 -7.04 -26.05
N LYS A 109 7.46 -7.70 -25.02
CA LYS A 109 8.19 -8.12 -23.83
C LYS A 109 7.70 -9.50 -23.39
N ASP A 110 8.60 -10.46 -23.26
CA ASP A 110 8.23 -11.86 -22.95
C ASP A 110 7.96 -12.13 -21.48
N LYS A 111 8.42 -11.24 -20.58
CA LYS A 111 8.33 -11.44 -19.12
C LYS A 111 7.73 -10.25 -18.42
N LEU A 112 6.72 -10.51 -17.59
CA LEU A 112 6.06 -9.56 -16.71
C LEU A 112 6.32 -9.96 -15.26
N VAL A 113 6.91 -9.04 -14.48
CA VAL A 113 7.19 -9.25 -13.06
C VAL A 113 6.75 -8.02 -12.28
N PHE A 114 5.75 -8.18 -11.42
CA PHE A 114 5.25 -7.11 -10.54
C PHE A 114 5.96 -7.01 -9.19
N VAL A 115 6.74 -8.03 -8.82
CA VAL A 115 7.45 -8.11 -7.51
C VAL A 115 8.54 -7.04 -7.35
N LYS A 116 9.09 -6.51 -8.45
CA LYS A 116 10.15 -5.50 -8.44
C LYS A 116 9.58 -4.13 -8.85
N PRO A 117 9.95 -3.01 -8.20
CA PRO A 117 10.91 -2.89 -7.12
C PRO A 117 10.34 -3.38 -5.78
N GLU A 118 11.19 -4.03 -4.97
CA GLU A 118 10.82 -4.40 -3.61
C GLU A 118 10.72 -3.12 -2.78
N TYR A 119 9.68 -3.03 -1.94
CA TYR A 119 9.61 -1.94 -0.97
C TYR A 119 10.68 -2.19 0.11
N GLU A 120 11.74 -1.39 0.08
CA GLU A 120 12.74 -1.41 1.12
C GLU A 120 12.14 -0.74 2.37
N ILE A 121 11.88 -1.53 3.40
CA ILE A 121 11.59 -1.00 4.73
C ILE A 121 12.93 -0.49 5.27
N GLU A 122 13.20 0.80 5.11
CA GLU A 122 14.24 1.48 5.88
C GLU A 122 13.83 1.43 7.35
N ARG A 123 14.34 0.41 8.05
CA ARG A 123 14.04 0.19 9.45
C ARG A 123 14.65 1.29 10.32
N ILE A 124 13.81 1.95 11.11
CA ILE A 124 14.16 3.08 12.00
C ILE A 124 14.43 2.58 13.44
N ASP A 125 14.37 1.28 13.71
CA ASP A 125 14.63 0.76 15.06
C ASP A 125 16.11 0.95 15.44
N SER A 126 16.35 1.71 16.52
CA SER A 126 17.67 1.76 17.17
C SER A 126 18.02 0.37 17.70
N TYR A 127 19.31 0.02 17.72
CA TYR A 127 19.82 -1.21 18.32
C TYR A 127 19.25 -1.44 19.72
N ASP A 128 19.06 -0.37 20.50
CA ASP A 128 18.51 -0.42 21.85
C ASP A 128 17.05 -0.87 21.90
N ILE A 129 16.23 -0.46 20.92
CA ILE A 129 14.82 -0.86 20.81
C ILE A 129 14.75 -2.34 20.46
N ARG A 130 15.62 -2.81 19.56
CA ARG A 130 15.72 -4.21 19.18
C ARG A 130 16.16 -5.10 20.34
N GLN A 131 17.18 -4.67 21.10
CA GLN A 131 17.60 -5.38 22.31
C GLN A 131 16.49 -5.42 23.34
N LYS A 132 15.72 -4.34 23.51
CA LYS A 132 14.55 -4.33 24.40
C LYS A 132 13.48 -5.31 23.96
N ILE A 133 13.15 -5.39 22.66
CA ILE A 133 12.17 -6.33 22.10
C ILE A 133 12.64 -7.80 22.24
N LEU A 134 13.93 -8.07 22.04
CA LEU A 134 14.49 -9.41 22.18
C LEU A 134 14.60 -9.86 23.64
N ASN A 135 14.90 -8.94 24.57
CA ASN A 135 15.14 -9.25 25.97
C ASN A 135 13.89 -9.17 26.85
N ILE A 136 12.76 -8.66 26.35
CA ILE A 136 11.54 -8.53 27.13
C ILE A 136 10.88 -9.91 27.38
N SER A 137 10.57 -10.18 28.64
CA SER A 137 9.94 -11.44 29.04
C SER A 137 8.45 -11.47 28.67
N TYR A 138 7.88 -12.68 28.52
CA TYR A 138 6.44 -12.85 28.24
C TYR A 138 5.53 -12.18 29.30
N VAL A 139 5.99 -12.10 30.55
CA VAL A 139 5.24 -11.48 31.65
C VAL A 139 5.16 -9.96 31.45
N ASP A 140 6.24 -9.35 31.01
CA ASP A 140 6.32 -7.90 30.79
C ASP A 140 5.56 -7.50 29.51
N TRP A 141 5.60 -8.35 28.47
CA TRP A 141 4.75 -8.22 27.28
C TRP A 141 3.25 -8.17 27.61
N LYS A 142 2.79 -9.08 28.47
CA LYS A 142 1.38 -9.15 28.88
C LYS A 142 0.96 -7.94 29.71
N LYS A 143 1.87 -7.37 30.51
CA LYS A 143 1.64 -6.13 31.27
C LYS A 143 1.53 -4.90 30.37
N LEU A 144 2.23 -4.88 29.23
CA LEU A 144 2.16 -3.79 28.25
C LEU A 144 0.93 -3.86 27.32
N GLY A 145 0.06 -4.87 27.47
CA GLY A 145 -1.21 -4.95 26.75
C GLY A 145 -1.12 -5.42 25.30
N PHE A 146 0.04 -5.90 24.86
CA PHE A 146 0.24 -6.40 23.49
C PHE A 146 -0.06 -7.90 23.39
N LEU A 147 -0.84 -8.30 22.38
CA LEU A 147 -1.07 -9.70 22.03
C LEU A 147 -0.01 -10.20 21.05
N LYS A 148 0.31 -11.50 21.13
CA LYS A 148 1.43 -12.25 20.51
C LYS A 148 1.65 -12.06 19.00
N VAL A 149 0.72 -11.43 18.28
CA VAL A 149 0.72 -11.29 16.81
C VAL A 149 1.55 -10.09 16.33
N LEU A 150 1.93 -9.16 17.21
CA LEU A 150 2.61 -7.91 16.82
C LEU A 150 4.10 -8.08 16.45
N CYS A 151 4.67 -9.29 16.53
CA CYS A 151 6.12 -9.50 16.37
C CYS A 151 6.55 -10.00 14.98
N ILE A 152 5.68 -10.00 13.96
CA ILE A 152 6.03 -10.43 12.58
C ILE A 152 6.06 -9.24 11.59
N ILE A 153 6.21 -8.00 12.08
CA ILE A 153 6.53 -6.84 11.21
C ILE A 153 7.95 -6.40 11.51
#